data_AF-A0A060WVW1-F1
#
_entry.id   AF-A0A060WVW1-F1
#
_cell.length_a   1.000
_cell.length_b   1.000
_cell.length_c   1.000
_cell.angle_alpha   90.00
_cell.angle_beta   90.00
_cell.angle_gamma   90.00
#
_symmetry.space_group_name_H-M   'P 1'
#
loop_
_entity.id
_entity.type
_entity.pdbx_description
1 polymer ?
#
loop_
_entity_poly.entity_id
_entity_poly.type
_entity_poly.pdbx_seq_one_letter_code
_entity_poly.pdbx_strand_id
1 'polypeptide(L)'
;MEESELHEVLQHTMANVNGKAYRTMVNQLFSQITSPVMDYTYVIDLHKGNFNFNSARLQPYVYGTITRIFKKHGAVRLQTPLLLPRNRKLYEGSEPSCLMDHSGMLVTLPYDLRIAFARFVARNNITHFKRWSIERVFRPRKLDRAHPRELLECSFDVIVPVTNSLLPDAETIFTISEIIQEFSVLQVPHCYHSV
;
A
#
# COMPACT_ATOMS: atom_id res chain seq x y z
N MET A 1 -4.58 -18.00 -41.71
CA MET A 1 -5.18 -19.25 -41.18
C MET A 1 -4.56 -19.54 -39.81
N GLU A 2 -3.23 -19.67 -39.72
CA GLU A 2 -2.51 -19.97 -38.46
C GLU A 2 -2.73 -18.97 -37.32
N GLU A 3 -2.78 -17.65 -37.60
CA GLU A 3 -2.99 -16.64 -36.55
C GLU A 3 -4.40 -16.70 -35.93
N SER A 4 -5.41 -17.08 -36.73
CA SER A 4 -6.80 -17.22 -36.26
C SER A 4 -6.95 -18.45 -35.37
N GLU A 5 -6.30 -19.56 -35.73
CA GLU A 5 -6.29 -20.78 -34.92
C GLU A 5 -5.55 -20.58 -33.60
N LEU A 6 -4.40 -19.87 -33.62
CA LEU A 6 -3.68 -19.52 -32.41
C LEU A 6 -4.52 -18.63 -31.47
N HIS A 7 -5.23 -17.64 -32.04
CA HIS A 7 -6.11 -16.79 -31.26
C HIS A 7 -7.24 -17.59 -30.61
N GLU A 8 -7.84 -18.53 -31.33
CA GLU A 8 -8.91 -19.40 -30.82
C GLU A 8 -8.41 -20.32 -29.67
N VAL A 9 -7.22 -20.92 -29.82
CA VAL A 9 -6.60 -21.72 -28.76
C VAL A 9 -6.32 -20.90 -27.50
N LEU A 10 -5.84 -19.66 -27.66
CA LEU A 10 -5.62 -18.75 -26.53
C LEU A 10 -6.95 -18.39 -25.85
N GLN A 11 -7.98 -18.02 -26.61
CA GLN A 11 -9.30 -17.71 -26.07
C GLN A 11 -9.88 -18.90 -25.28
N HIS A 12 -9.84 -20.10 -25.85
CA HIS A 12 -10.32 -21.31 -25.18
C HIS A 12 -9.52 -21.61 -23.89
N THR A 13 -8.19 -21.41 -23.93
CA THR A 13 -7.33 -21.59 -22.75
C THR A 13 -7.66 -20.58 -21.66
N MET A 14 -7.88 -19.31 -22.02
CA MET A 14 -8.24 -18.23 -21.09
C MET A 14 -9.65 -18.36 -20.52
N ALA A 15 -10.57 -18.99 -21.25
CA ALA A 15 -11.94 -19.23 -20.79
C ALA A 15 -12.02 -20.24 -19.63
N ASN A 16 -11.03 -21.13 -19.50
CA ASN A 16 -10.98 -22.14 -18.43
C ASN A 16 -9.74 -21.98 -17.55
N VAL A 17 -9.80 -21.05 -16.60
CA VAL A 17 -8.71 -20.74 -15.65
C VAL A 17 -8.33 -21.92 -14.74
N ASN A 18 -9.21 -22.92 -14.59
CA ASN A 18 -8.92 -24.13 -13.80
C ASN A 18 -8.34 -25.27 -14.67
N GLY A 19 -8.27 -25.07 -15.99
CA GLY A 19 -7.85 -26.07 -16.95
C GLY A 19 -6.34 -26.37 -16.90
N LYS A 20 -5.96 -27.59 -17.29
CA LYS A 20 -4.55 -27.99 -17.41
C LYS A 20 -3.79 -27.07 -18.36
N ALA A 21 -4.39 -26.70 -19.49
CA ALA A 21 -3.78 -25.81 -20.48
C ALA A 21 -3.46 -24.43 -19.89
N TYR A 22 -4.40 -23.82 -19.16
CA TYR A 22 -4.19 -22.53 -18.50
C TYR A 22 -3.05 -22.60 -17.48
N ARG A 23 -3.05 -23.62 -16.61
CA ARG A 23 -1.97 -23.81 -15.63
C ARG A 23 -0.62 -24.01 -16.30
N THR A 24 -0.55 -24.78 -17.39
CA THR A 24 0.69 -24.93 -18.16
C THR A 24 1.16 -23.59 -18.72
N MET A 25 0.26 -22.78 -19.28
CA MET A 25 0.58 -21.44 -19.78
C MET A 25 1.13 -20.53 -18.68
N VAL A 26 0.45 -20.45 -17.53
CA VAL A 26 0.92 -19.65 -16.37
C VAL A 26 2.30 -20.13 -15.91
N ASN A 27 2.50 -21.44 -15.77
CA ASN A 27 3.81 -22.00 -15.38
C ASN A 27 4.93 -21.60 -16.35
N GLN A 28 4.66 -21.57 -17.66
CA GLN A 28 5.64 -21.10 -18.65
C GLN A 28 5.95 -19.60 -18.47
N LEU A 29 4.95 -18.77 -18.17
CA LEU A 29 5.18 -17.34 -17.88
C LEU A 29 6.10 -17.15 -16.66
N PHE A 30 5.94 -17.96 -15.62
CA PHE A 30 6.78 -17.91 -14.41
C PHE A 30 8.16 -18.56 -14.59
N SER A 31 8.36 -19.33 -15.67
CA SER A 31 9.66 -19.96 -15.99
C SER A 31 10.61 -19.03 -16.75
N GLN A 32 10.20 -17.78 -17.02
CA GLN A 32 11.04 -16.78 -17.68
C GLN A 32 12.27 -16.45 -16.84
N ILE A 33 13.43 -16.39 -17.49
CA ILE A 33 14.71 -16.08 -16.84
C ILE A 33 14.88 -14.56 -16.77
N THR A 34 15.15 -14.04 -15.58
CA THR A 34 15.56 -12.65 -15.39
C THR A 34 17.05 -12.50 -15.72
N SER A 35 17.40 -11.62 -16.66
CA SER A 35 18.82 -11.36 -16.96
C SER A 35 19.48 -10.58 -15.81
N PRO A 36 20.81 -10.69 -15.63
CA PRO A 36 21.52 -9.93 -14.59
C PRO A 36 21.33 -8.41 -14.71
N VAL A 37 21.20 -7.89 -15.94
CA VAL A 37 20.93 -6.47 -16.18
C VAL A 37 19.52 -6.08 -15.74
N MET A 38 18.52 -6.94 -15.97
CA MET A 38 17.16 -6.68 -15.51
C MET A 38 17.07 -6.71 -13.99
N ASP A 39 17.73 -7.68 -13.35
CA ASP A 39 17.79 -7.80 -11.90
C ASP A 39 18.38 -6.52 -11.26
N TYR A 40 19.52 -6.05 -11.79
CA TYR A 40 20.16 -4.82 -11.33
C TYR A 40 19.30 -3.57 -11.58
N THR A 41 18.73 -3.44 -12.78
CA THR A 41 17.98 -2.22 -13.16
C THR A 41 16.60 -2.14 -12.51
N TYR A 42 16.01 -3.27 -12.09
CA TYR A 42 14.67 -3.29 -11.45
C TYR A 42 14.60 -2.41 -10.20
N VAL A 43 15.67 -2.41 -9.38
CA VAL A 43 15.76 -1.67 -8.11
C VAL A 43 16.65 -0.42 -8.18
N ILE A 44 17.12 -0.04 -9.37
CA ILE A 44 18.13 1.03 -9.50
C ILE A 44 17.69 2.36 -8.88
N ASP A 45 16.40 2.70 -9.00
CA ASP A 45 15.87 3.96 -8.50
C ASP A 45 15.68 3.99 -6.97
N LEU A 46 15.63 2.82 -6.31
CA LEU A 46 15.65 2.76 -4.84
C LEU A 46 17.01 3.22 -4.30
N HIS A 47 18.09 2.98 -5.06
CA HIS A 47 19.46 3.29 -4.67
C HIS A 47 19.90 4.69 -5.13
N LYS A 48 19.14 5.34 -6.03
CA LYS A 48 19.40 6.74 -6.44
C LYS A 48 19.13 7.74 -5.31
N GLY A 49 18.37 7.37 -4.29
CA GLY A 49 18.27 8.15 -3.06
C GLY A 49 19.53 7.94 -2.24
N ASN A 50 20.33 8.99 -2.02
CA ASN A 50 21.45 8.92 -1.09
C ASN A 50 20.94 8.48 0.29
N PHE A 51 21.32 7.28 0.72
CA PHE A 51 21.08 6.85 2.09
C PHE A 51 21.55 7.94 3.05
N ASN A 52 20.63 8.49 3.84
CA ASN A 52 20.95 9.52 4.82
C ASN A 52 20.97 8.88 6.20
N PHE A 53 22.19 8.67 6.72
CA PHE A 53 22.40 8.08 8.03
C PHE A 53 21.67 8.84 9.16
N ASN A 54 21.63 10.16 9.10
CA ASN A 54 20.94 10.97 10.11
C ASN A 54 19.43 10.75 10.05
N SER A 55 18.84 10.70 8.85
CA SER A 55 17.41 10.38 8.69
C SER A 55 17.09 8.96 9.19
N ALA A 56 17.92 7.97 8.85
CA ALA A 56 17.76 6.60 9.32
C ALA A 56 17.87 6.49 10.85
N ARG A 57 18.76 7.26 11.47
CA ARG A 57 18.92 7.31 12.94
C ARG A 57 17.73 7.98 13.64
N LEU A 58 17.11 8.99 13.03
CA LEU A 58 15.97 9.71 13.60
C LEU A 58 14.64 8.94 13.42
N GLN A 59 14.53 8.10 12.40
CA GLN A 59 13.30 7.38 12.09
C GLN A 59 12.74 6.56 13.28
N PRO A 60 13.53 5.78 14.04
CA PRO A 60 13.03 5.08 15.23
C PRO A 60 12.47 6.02 16.31
N TYR A 61 13.09 7.19 16.51
CA TYR A 61 12.60 8.19 17.46
C TYR A 61 11.24 8.72 17.02
N VAL A 62 11.10 9.10 15.74
CA VAL A 62 9.83 9.57 15.18
C VAL A 62 8.73 8.51 15.34
N TYR A 63 9.04 7.26 14.98
CA TYR A 63 8.10 6.15 15.11
C TYR A 63 7.70 5.92 16.57
N GLY A 64 8.66 5.95 17.50
CA GLY A 64 8.43 5.77 18.92
C GLY A 64 7.51 6.84 19.51
N THR A 65 7.77 8.11 19.18
CA THR A 65 6.97 9.25 19.64
C THR A 65 5.54 9.19 19.11
N ILE A 66 5.36 8.99 17.80
CA ILE A 66 4.04 8.87 17.19
C ILE A 66 3.27 7.68 17.77
N THR A 67 3.93 6.52 17.89
CA THR A 67 3.32 5.31 18.47
C THR A 67 2.89 5.52 19.92
N ARG A 68 3.69 6.26 20.72
CA ARG A 68 3.35 6.59 22.10
C ARG A 68 2.07 7.42 22.17
N ILE A 69 1.92 8.42 21.30
CA ILE A 69 0.71 9.25 21.25
C ILE A 69 -0.50 8.41 20.85
N PHE A 70 -0.40 7.59 19.80
CA PHE A 70 -1.53 6.73 19.40
C PHE A 70 -1.98 5.78 20.52
N LYS A 71 -1.02 5.19 21.25
CA LYS A 71 -1.33 4.37 22.42
C LYS A 71 -2.02 5.16 23.55
N LYS A 72 -1.64 6.42 23.75
CA LYS A 72 -2.30 7.33 24.73
C LYS A 72 -3.78 7.54 24.40
N HIS A 73 -4.15 7.57 23.12
CA HIS A 73 -5.55 7.64 22.64
C HIS A 73 -6.27 6.28 22.57
N GLY A 74 -5.65 5.22 23.13
CA GLY A 74 -6.23 3.89 23.15
C GLY A 74 -6.20 3.15 21.80
N ALA A 75 -5.44 3.65 20.82
CA ALA A 75 -5.29 2.96 19.55
C ALA A 75 -4.30 1.79 19.65
N VAL A 76 -4.65 0.69 19.00
CA VAL A 76 -3.80 -0.52 18.93
C VAL A 76 -3.17 -0.68 17.55
N ARG A 77 -2.01 -1.34 17.49
CA ARG A 77 -1.41 -1.68 16.21
C ARG A 77 -2.27 -2.76 15.54
N LEU A 78 -2.65 -2.54 14.29
CA LEU A 78 -3.31 -3.57 13.50
C LEU A 78 -2.67 -3.64 12.11
N GLN A 79 -2.11 -4.81 11.80
CA GLN A 79 -1.64 -5.11 10.45
C GLN A 79 -2.75 -5.77 9.64
N THR A 80 -2.89 -5.35 8.39
CA THR A 80 -3.80 -5.95 7.42
C THR A 80 -3.00 -6.68 6.35
N PRO A 81 -3.61 -7.64 5.61
CA PRO A 81 -2.91 -8.34 4.53
C PRO A 81 -2.29 -7.35 3.53
N LEU A 82 -1.05 -7.61 3.13
CA LEU A 82 -0.31 -6.76 2.18
C LEU A 82 -0.95 -6.83 0.78
N LEU A 83 -1.23 -8.04 0.29
CA LEU A 83 -1.82 -8.26 -1.02
C LEU A 83 -3.34 -8.40 -0.91
N LEU A 84 -4.05 -7.76 -1.83
CA LEU A 84 -5.49 -7.92 -2.00
C LEU A 84 -5.80 -8.35 -3.44
N PRO A 85 -6.89 -9.12 -3.66
CA PRO A 85 -7.38 -9.36 -5.01
C PRO A 85 -7.64 -8.04 -5.74
N ARG A 86 -7.22 -7.95 -7.01
CA ARG A 86 -7.40 -6.74 -7.81
C ARG A 86 -8.88 -6.39 -7.90
N ASN A 87 -9.22 -5.15 -7.57
CA ASN A 87 -10.57 -4.62 -7.77
C ASN A 87 -10.50 -3.22 -8.39
N ARG A 88 -10.94 -3.12 -9.65
CA ARG A 88 -10.87 -1.87 -10.45
C ARG A 88 -11.79 -0.76 -9.91
N LYS A 89 -12.78 -1.08 -9.08
CA LYS A 89 -13.74 -0.10 -8.55
C LYS A 89 -13.25 0.60 -7.28
N LEU A 90 -12.22 0.08 -6.60
CA LEU A 90 -11.80 0.60 -5.30
C LEU A 90 -10.88 1.83 -5.39
N TYR A 91 -10.28 2.06 -6.55
CA TYR A 91 -9.34 3.16 -6.76
C TYR A 91 -9.74 3.96 -7.99
N GLU A 92 -10.75 4.82 -7.84
CA GLU A 92 -11.17 5.74 -8.92
C GLU A 92 -10.01 6.67 -9.30
N GLY A 93 -9.59 6.62 -10.57
CA GLY A 93 -8.51 7.46 -11.10
C GLY A 93 -7.08 7.09 -10.68
N SER A 94 -6.89 6.03 -9.88
CA SER A 94 -5.57 5.56 -9.46
C SER A 94 -5.42 4.06 -9.70
N GLU A 95 -4.54 3.63 -10.58
CA GLU A 95 -4.29 2.19 -10.78
C GLU A 95 -3.25 1.70 -9.75
N PRO A 96 -3.59 0.73 -8.86
CA PRO A 96 -2.61 0.15 -7.95
C PRO A 96 -1.58 -0.71 -8.72
N SER A 97 -0.42 -0.93 -8.12
CA SER A 97 0.58 -1.85 -8.70
C SER A 97 0.02 -3.27 -8.69
N CYS A 98 -0.19 -3.84 -9.87
CA CYS A 98 -0.80 -5.15 -10.08
C CYS A 98 0.28 -6.21 -10.28
N LEU A 99 0.12 -7.35 -9.60
CA LEU A 99 0.94 -8.54 -9.72
C LEU A 99 0.04 -9.72 -10.08
N MET A 100 0.65 -10.82 -10.52
CA MET A 100 -0.01 -12.08 -10.79
C MET A 100 0.59 -13.14 -9.86
N ASP A 101 -0.24 -13.97 -9.23
CA ASP A 101 0.23 -15.13 -8.48
C ASP A 101 0.37 -16.39 -9.37
N HIS A 102 0.86 -17.49 -8.81
CA HIS A 102 1.08 -18.74 -9.55
C HIS A 102 -0.21 -19.40 -10.05
N SER A 103 -1.38 -18.94 -9.60
CA SER A 103 -2.69 -19.41 -10.08
C SER A 103 -3.20 -18.58 -11.25
N GLY A 104 -2.49 -17.50 -11.61
CA GLY A 104 -2.93 -16.52 -12.61
C GLY A 104 -3.88 -15.47 -12.02
N MET A 105 -4.15 -15.49 -10.72
CA MET A 105 -4.98 -14.48 -10.06
C MET A 105 -4.22 -13.17 -9.96
N LEU A 106 -4.91 -12.07 -10.32
CA LEU A 106 -4.36 -10.73 -10.18
C LEU A 106 -4.56 -10.22 -8.75
N VAL A 107 -3.46 -9.82 -8.15
CA VAL A 107 -3.41 -9.19 -6.83
C VAL A 107 -2.77 -7.81 -6.94
N THR A 108 -3.01 -6.96 -5.94
CA THR A 108 -2.49 -5.60 -5.91
C THR A 108 -1.71 -5.37 -4.64
N LEU A 109 -0.58 -4.68 -4.77
CA LEU A 109 0.09 -4.03 -3.66
C LEU A 109 -0.80 -2.89 -3.11
N PRO A 110 -0.69 -2.55 -1.82
CA PRO A 110 -1.55 -1.54 -1.23
C PRO A 110 -1.21 -0.18 -1.82
N TYR A 111 -2.19 0.46 -2.46
CA TYR A 111 -2.08 1.86 -2.82
C TYR A 111 -2.18 2.71 -1.53
N ASP A 112 -3.06 2.37 -0.61
CA ASP A 112 -3.17 3.04 0.68
C ASP A 112 -3.44 2.02 1.81
N LEU A 113 -3.37 2.48 3.05
CA LEU A 113 -3.67 1.65 4.23
C LEU A 113 -5.17 1.53 4.55
N ARG A 114 -6.05 2.18 3.77
CA ARG A 114 -7.49 2.33 4.06
C ARG A 114 -8.29 1.15 3.54
N ILE A 115 -8.06 0.74 2.29
CA ILE A 115 -8.88 -0.31 1.65
C ILE A 115 -8.76 -1.65 2.38
N ALA A 116 -7.53 -2.06 2.72
CA ALA A 116 -7.30 -3.30 3.45
C ALA A 116 -7.93 -3.26 4.85
N PHE A 117 -7.89 -2.09 5.50
CA PHE A 117 -8.50 -1.89 6.80
C PHE A 117 -10.03 -1.92 6.76
N ALA A 118 -10.65 -1.21 5.82
CA ALA A 118 -12.10 -1.20 5.66
C ALA A 118 -12.64 -2.63 5.44
N ARG A 119 -11.95 -3.44 4.64
CA ARG A 119 -12.29 -4.87 4.46
C ARG A 119 -12.16 -5.66 5.75
N PHE A 120 -11.14 -5.40 6.56
CA PHE A 120 -10.97 -6.04 7.86
C PHE A 120 -12.11 -5.68 8.82
N VAL A 121 -12.45 -4.39 8.94
CA VAL A 121 -13.56 -3.91 9.79
C VAL A 121 -14.87 -4.56 9.39
N ALA A 122 -15.21 -4.52 8.10
CA ALA A 122 -16.46 -5.07 7.58
C ALA A 122 -16.57 -6.58 7.79
N ARG A 123 -15.49 -7.34 7.55
CA ARG A 123 -15.49 -8.81 7.71
C ARG A 123 -15.62 -9.27 9.16
N ASN A 124 -15.13 -8.47 10.10
CA ASN A 124 -15.15 -8.80 11.52
C ASN A 124 -16.30 -8.12 12.27
N ASN A 125 -17.20 -7.41 11.57
CA ASN A 125 -18.32 -6.66 12.16
C ASN A 125 -17.88 -5.72 13.30
N ILE A 126 -16.73 -5.08 13.12
CA ILE A 126 -16.17 -4.19 14.14
C ILE A 126 -16.96 -2.87 14.15
N THR A 127 -17.51 -2.52 15.30
CA THR A 127 -18.30 -1.29 15.47
C THR A 127 -17.58 -0.20 16.25
N HIS A 128 -16.62 -0.56 17.11
CA HIS A 128 -15.84 0.37 17.94
C HIS A 128 -14.38 -0.06 17.96
N PHE A 129 -13.50 0.75 17.40
CA PHE A 129 -12.08 0.42 17.32
C PHE A 129 -11.23 1.62 16.98
N LYS A 130 -10.06 1.73 17.58
CA LYS A 130 -9.04 2.70 17.20
C LYS A 130 -7.78 1.95 16.81
N ARG A 131 -7.25 2.22 15.63
CA ARG A 131 -5.99 1.62 15.19
C ARG A 131 -4.97 2.66 14.82
N TRP A 132 -3.72 2.22 14.86
CA TRP A 132 -2.64 2.86 14.15
C TRP A 132 -1.86 1.86 13.30
N SER A 133 -1.27 2.37 12.21
CA SER A 133 -0.44 1.59 11.30
C SER A 133 0.64 2.49 10.69
N ILE A 134 1.88 2.01 10.62
CA ILE A 134 2.98 2.69 9.90
C ILE A 134 3.58 1.65 8.97
N GLU A 135 3.22 1.69 7.70
CA GLU A 135 3.48 0.60 6.75
C GLU A 135 3.78 1.15 5.33
N ARG A 136 4.36 0.29 4.49
CA ARG A 136 4.75 0.63 3.11
C ARG A 136 3.53 0.58 2.19
N VAL A 137 3.43 1.55 1.28
CA VAL A 137 2.45 1.59 0.19
C VAL A 137 3.13 1.85 -1.13
N PHE A 138 2.47 1.47 -2.24
CA PHE A 138 3.11 1.37 -3.55
C PHE A 138 2.34 2.15 -4.60
N ARG A 139 3.05 3.01 -5.33
CA ARG A 139 2.52 3.72 -6.51
C ARG A 139 3.07 3.10 -7.79
N PRO A 140 2.23 2.89 -8.82
CA PRO A 140 2.71 2.39 -10.09
C PRO A 140 3.72 3.37 -10.71
N ARG A 141 4.57 2.85 -11.59
CA ARG A 141 5.44 3.65 -12.43
C ARG A 141 5.07 3.41 -13.88
N LYS A 142 5.28 4.42 -14.72
CA LYS A 142 5.07 4.31 -16.17
C LYS A 142 6.12 3.43 -16.85
N LEU A 143 7.27 3.24 -16.21
CA LEU A 143 8.36 2.41 -16.71
C LEU A 143 8.04 0.94 -16.46
N ASP A 144 8.05 0.14 -17.53
CA ASP A 144 7.92 -1.30 -17.43
C ASP A 144 9.12 -1.93 -16.73
N ARG A 145 8.89 -3.06 -16.06
CA ARG A 145 9.94 -3.85 -15.38
C ARG A 145 10.78 -3.01 -14.41
N ALA A 146 10.13 -2.12 -13.68
CA ALA A 146 10.74 -1.33 -12.62
C ALA A 146 10.01 -1.57 -11.30
N HIS A 147 10.73 -1.50 -10.19
CA HIS A 147 10.13 -1.56 -8.86
C HIS A 147 9.12 -0.39 -8.71
N PRO A 148 7.89 -0.66 -8.21
CA PRO A 148 6.92 0.39 -7.90
C PRO A 148 7.51 1.43 -6.95
N ARG A 149 7.00 2.65 -6.96
CA ARG A 149 7.47 3.64 -5.99
C ARG A 149 6.98 3.28 -4.59
N GLU A 150 7.93 3.07 -3.70
CA GLU A 150 7.74 2.98 -2.25
C GLU A 150 7.34 4.31 -1.64
N LEU A 151 6.37 4.26 -0.74
CA LEU A 151 6.08 5.32 0.20
C LEU A 151 5.82 4.68 1.56
N LEU A 152 6.02 5.47 2.61
CA LEU A 152 5.62 5.10 3.96
C LEU A 152 4.37 5.91 4.32
N GLU A 153 3.31 5.23 4.72
CA GLU A 153 2.10 5.87 5.26
C GLU A 153 1.98 5.59 6.75
N CYS A 154 1.50 6.60 7.48
CA CYS A 154 1.12 6.50 8.88
C CYS A 154 -0.39 6.76 8.96
N SER A 155 -1.17 5.78 9.42
CA SER A 155 -2.61 5.90 9.61
C SER A 155 -2.97 5.85 11.09
N PHE A 156 -3.96 6.66 11.45
CA PHE A 156 -4.70 6.59 12.70
C PHE A 156 -6.18 6.58 12.32
N ASP A 157 -6.87 5.49 12.64
CA ASP A 157 -8.24 5.28 12.19
C ASP A 157 -9.16 5.06 13.39
N VAL A 158 -10.30 5.75 13.41
CA VAL A 158 -11.33 5.65 14.45
C VAL A 158 -12.60 5.10 13.83
N ILE A 159 -13.05 3.94 14.32
CA ILE A 159 -14.29 3.28 13.93
C ILE A 159 -15.27 3.44 15.08
N VAL A 160 -16.41 4.06 14.79
CA VAL A 160 -17.56 4.21 15.68
C VAL A 160 -18.85 4.13 14.86
N PRO A 161 -20.01 3.84 15.48
CA PRO A 161 -21.30 3.97 14.81
C PRO A 161 -21.52 5.40 14.30
N VAL A 162 -22.24 5.53 13.19
CA VAL A 162 -22.63 6.83 12.66
C VAL A 162 -23.55 7.51 13.67
N THR A 163 -23.13 8.68 14.14
CA THR A 163 -23.87 9.52 15.09
C THR A 163 -23.68 10.99 14.71
N ASN A 164 -24.47 11.90 15.29
CA ASN A 164 -24.28 13.36 15.15
C ASN A 164 -23.15 13.90 16.05
N SER A 165 -22.34 13.02 16.66
CA SER A 165 -21.27 13.40 17.57
C SER A 165 -20.01 13.78 16.81
N LEU A 166 -19.45 14.95 17.13
CA LEU A 166 -18.15 15.41 16.61
C LEU A 166 -16.96 14.90 17.43
N LEU A 167 -17.20 14.07 18.44
CA LEU A 167 -16.14 13.56 19.33
C LEU A 167 -15.02 12.79 18.59
N PRO A 168 -15.31 11.90 17.62
CA PRO A 168 -14.26 11.19 16.88
C PRO A 168 -13.36 12.12 16.06
N ASP A 169 -13.95 13.15 15.46
CA ASP A 169 -13.23 14.16 14.69
C ASP A 169 -12.37 15.03 15.62
N ALA A 170 -12.94 15.49 16.73
CA ALA A 170 -12.24 16.26 17.75
C ALA A 170 -11.05 15.47 18.33
N GLU A 171 -11.22 14.19 18.61
CA GLU A 171 -10.15 13.30 19.08
C GLU A 171 -9.04 13.14 18.03
N THR A 172 -9.42 12.99 16.76
CA THR A 172 -8.44 12.88 15.65
C THR A 172 -7.63 14.16 15.51
N ILE A 173 -8.29 15.32 15.53
CA ILE A 173 -7.64 16.64 15.49
C ILE A 173 -6.72 16.83 16.70
N PHE A 174 -7.18 16.45 17.90
CA PHE A 174 -6.40 16.56 19.12
C PHE A 174 -5.16 15.64 19.09
N THR A 175 -5.31 14.41 18.59
CA THR A 175 -4.19 13.47 18.38
C THR A 175 -3.13 14.07 17.45
N ILE A 176 -3.56 14.69 16.34
CA ILE A 176 -2.66 15.37 15.39
C ILE A 176 -1.97 16.55 16.08
N SER A 177 -2.70 17.34 16.86
CA SER A 177 -2.14 18.47 17.61
C SER A 177 -1.04 18.02 18.57
N GLU A 178 -1.25 16.93 19.32
CA GLU A 178 -0.22 16.36 20.20
C GLU A 178 1.02 15.90 19.43
N ILE A 179 0.86 15.29 18.25
CA ILE A 179 2.00 14.94 17.38
C ILE A 179 2.78 16.20 17.00
N ILE A 180 2.10 17.26 16.56
CA ILE A 180 2.75 18.52 16.18
C ILE A 180 3.50 19.13 17.38
N GLN A 181 2.94 19.07 18.58
CA GLN A 181 3.56 19.59 19.81
C GLN A 181 4.82 18.82 20.23
N GLU A 182 4.97 17.55 19.87
CA GLU A 182 6.19 16.76 20.14
C GLU A 182 7.33 17.06 19.16
N PHE A 183 7.04 17.64 18.00
CA PHE A 183 8.04 17.96 16.98
C PHE A 183 8.10 19.47 16.73
N SER A 184 9.06 20.14 17.37
CA SER A 184 9.25 21.60 17.26
C SER A 184 9.34 22.12 15.82
N VAL A 185 9.92 21.35 14.91
CA VAL A 185 10.01 21.69 13.48
C VAL A 185 8.63 21.84 12.81
N LEU A 186 7.60 21.18 13.33
CA LEU A 186 6.22 21.25 12.80
C LEU A 186 5.43 22.42 13.40
N GLN A 187 5.94 23.09 14.44
CA GLN A 187 5.23 24.16 15.15
C GLN A 187 5.43 25.54 14.53
N VAL A 188 6.36 25.66 13.57
CA VAL A 188 6.68 26.94 12.94
C VAL A 188 5.73 27.17 11.75
N PRO A 189 4.85 28.18 11.78
CA PRO A 189 4.16 28.61 10.57
C PRO A 189 5.24 29.08 9.60
N HIS A 190 5.18 28.67 8.33
CA HIS A 190 6.16 29.08 7.33
C HIS A 190 6.39 30.59 7.38
N CYS A 191 7.48 31.03 8.01
CA CYS A 191 7.95 32.39 7.90
C CYS A 191 8.42 32.54 6.47
N TYR A 192 7.55 33.10 5.61
CA TYR A 192 7.90 33.66 4.32
C TYR A 192 9.18 34.49 4.49
N HIS A 193 10.32 33.93 4.10
CA HIS A 193 11.52 34.71 3.88
C HIS A 193 11.48 35.11 2.41
N SER A 194 10.85 36.25 2.15
CA SER A 194 11.22 37.08 1.01
C SER A 194 12.64 37.59 1.28
N VAL A 195 13.59 37.19 0.44
CA VAL A 195 14.76 38.01 0.10
C VAL A 195 14.90 37.97 -1.41
#